data_AF-A0A4Q3HLP0-F1
#
_entry.id   AF-A0A4Q3HLP0-F1
#
_cell.length_a   1.000
_cell.length_b   1.000
_cell.length_c   1.000
_cell.angle_alpha   90.00
_cell.angle_beta   90.00
_cell.angle_gamma   90.00
#
_symmetry.space_group_name_H-M   'P 1'
#
loop_
_entity.id
_entity.type
_entity.pdbx_description
1 polymer ?
#
loop_
_entity_poly.entity_id
_entity_poly.type
_entity_poly.pdbx_seq_one_letter_code
_entity_poly.pdbx_strand_id
1 'polypeptide(L)'
;CVTIIGHDEYWTWEMRETIERYVEGGGHLARFGANFLWQIRLEEDGKRQICHKFKASQKDPVAGTDKAHLLTSAWEDHTVKWPGASTVGVNGAHGMYASWGGFAPNGQKGMTVYRPTHWAFAGTGLHYADIFGDKQHIFAYEVDGLDYTFRHGLPYPVEVEGQPDTIEILAMSPAVLAEDEPEGEGFRYYVRGSDHEGLVECVTGEVTPEGLAKYKYGSGMMVHMTRGKGEVLTAATCEWVMGLKRGDPFTQRITRNILDRFTAR
;
A
#
# COMPACT_ATOMS: atom_id res chain seq x y z
N CYS A 1 -16.40 0.61 -12.63
CA CYS A 1 -15.18 0.22 -11.91
C CYS A 1 -13.99 0.97 -12.50
N VAL A 2 -13.17 1.61 -11.66
CA VAL A 2 -11.82 2.07 -12.03
C VAL A 2 -10.86 0.96 -11.59
N THR A 3 -9.90 0.61 -12.46
CA THR A 3 -8.90 -0.41 -12.16
C THR A 3 -7.51 0.17 -12.29
N ILE A 4 -6.68 -0.05 -11.28
CA ILE A 4 -5.30 0.41 -11.19
C ILE A 4 -4.41 -0.81 -11.05
N ILE A 5 -3.29 -0.87 -11.78
CA ILE A 5 -2.48 -2.09 -11.94
C ILE A 5 -1.01 -1.73 -11.86
N GLY A 6 -0.24 -2.50 -11.11
CA GLY A 6 1.21 -2.39 -11.03
C GLY A 6 1.65 -1.39 -9.97
N HIS A 7 2.29 -0.30 -10.39
CA HIS A 7 2.99 0.60 -9.48
C HIS A 7 2.52 2.05 -9.66
N ASP A 8 1.57 2.47 -8.83
CA ASP A 8 0.85 3.75 -8.91
C ASP A 8 1.28 4.72 -7.80
N GLU A 9 2.59 4.93 -7.67
CA GLU A 9 3.19 5.62 -6.51
C GLU A 9 2.97 7.13 -6.47
N TYR A 10 2.85 7.80 -7.62
CA TYR A 10 2.78 9.26 -7.71
C TYR A 10 1.39 9.73 -8.10
N TRP A 11 0.72 10.41 -7.19
CA TRP A 11 -0.62 10.96 -7.41
C TRP A 11 -0.65 12.45 -7.10
N THR A 12 -1.38 13.21 -7.93
CA THR A 12 -1.72 14.59 -7.56
C THR A 12 -2.84 14.60 -6.53
N TRP A 13 -2.97 15.70 -5.78
CA TRP A 13 -4.10 15.93 -4.89
C TRP A 13 -5.43 15.75 -5.63
N GLU A 14 -5.55 16.35 -6.83
CA GLU A 14 -6.77 16.36 -7.64
C GLU A 14 -7.11 14.97 -8.19
N MET A 15 -6.11 14.18 -8.58
CA MET A 15 -6.31 12.77 -8.98
C MET A 15 -6.90 11.96 -7.83
N ARG A 16 -6.31 12.10 -6.64
CA ARG A 16 -6.74 11.38 -5.45
C ARG A 16 -8.16 11.78 -5.02
N GLU A 17 -8.42 13.09 -4.97
CA GLU A 17 -9.75 13.64 -4.65
C GLU A 17 -10.81 13.17 -5.64
N THR A 18 -10.46 13.08 -6.93
CA THR A 18 -11.37 12.59 -7.97
C THR A 18 -11.74 11.13 -7.77
N ILE A 19 -10.78 10.28 -7.42
CA ILE A 19 -11.04 8.87 -7.11
C ILE A 19 -11.91 8.74 -5.87
N GLU A 20 -11.64 9.50 -4.80
CA GLU A 20 -12.46 9.49 -3.60
C GLU A 20 -13.92 9.89 -3.89
N ARG A 21 -14.15 10.99 -4.61
CA ARG A 21 -15.50 11.40 -5.02
C ARG A 21 -16.20 10.37 -5.89
N TYR A 22 -15.47 9.74 -6.81
CA TYR A 22 -16.02 8.69 -7.67
C TYR A 22 -16.51 7.50 -6.83
N VAL A 23 -15.70 7.04 -5.87
CA VAL A 23 -16.07 5.94 -4.97
C VAL A 23 -17.24 6.35 -4.07
N GLU A 24 -17.17 7.53 -3.44
CA GLU A 24 -18.24 8.05 -2.58
C GLU A 24 -19.58 8.14 -3.31
N GLY A 25 -19.56 8.47 -4.59
CA GLY A 25 -20.73 8.51 -5.47
C GLY A 25 -21.35 7.15 -5.84
N GLY A 26 -20.73 6.04 -5.44
CA GLY A 26 -21.15 4.68 -5.78
C GLY A 26 -20.24 3.97 -6.78
N GLY A 27 -19.11 4.58 -7.11
CA GLY A 27 -18.08 3.95 -7.93
C GLY A 27 -17.34 2.85 -7.18
N HIS A 28 -16.81 1.88 -7.92
CA HIS A 28 -15.96 0.83 -7.38
C HIS A 28 -14.52 0.99 -7.86
N LEU A 29 -13.54 0.82 -6.95
CA LEU A 29 -12.10 0.86 -7.23
C LEU A 29 -11.47 -0.52 -6.97
N ALA A 30 -10.91 -1.13 -8.02
CA ALA A 30 -10.05 -2.32 -7.90
C ALA A 30 -8.59 -1.92 -8.10
N ARG A 31 -7.77 -1.99 -7.04
CA ARG A 31 -6.35 -1.66 -7.10
C ARG A 31 -5.49 -2.91 -6.98
N PHE A 32 -4.89 -3.31 -8.09
CA PHE A 32 -3.91 -4.40 -8.21
C PHE A 32 -2.49 -3.83 -8.28
N GLY A 33 -2.16 -2.98 -7.31
CA GLY A 33 -0.86 -2.32 -7.19
C GLY A 33 -0.48 -2.00 -5.75
N ALA A 34 0.70 -1.43 -5.56
CA ALA A 34 1.24 -1.00 -4.27
C ALA A 34 2.12 0.26 -4.35
N ASN A 35 2.73 0.61 -3.22
CA ASN A 35 3.51 1.80 -2.97
C ASN A 35 2.69 3.07 -3.12
N PHE A 36 1.51 3.12 -2.49
CA PHE A 36 0.70 4.33 -2.49
C PHE A 36 1.29 5.36 -1.53
N LEU A 37 2.24 6.16 -2.02
CA LEU A 37 3.09 6.98 -1.15
C LEU A 37 3.18 8.46 -1.51
N TRP A 38 3.50 8.82 -2.76
CA TRP A 38 3.89 10.21 -3.06
C TRP A 38 2.73 11.07 -3.53
N GLN A 39 2.52 12.17 -2.82
CA GLN A 39 1.85 13.33 -3.36
C GLN A 39 2.78 14.08 -4.31
N ILE A 40 2.29 14.36 -5.51
CA ILE A 40 2.97 15.18 -6.52
C ILE A 40 2.12 16.38 -6.95
N ARG A 41 2.74 17.30 -7.66
CA ARG A 41 2.05 18.32 -8.45
C ARG A 41 2.48 18.21 -9.90
N LEU A 42 1.55 18.51 -10.80
CA LEU A 42 1.82 18.63 -12.21
C LEU A 42 1.75 20.11 -12.61
N GLU A 43 2.80 20.60 -13.23
CA GLU A 43 2.92 21.98 -13.73
C GLU A 43 3.05 21.97 -15.25
N GLU A 44 2.94 23.16 -15.86
CA GLU A 44 3.10 23.35 -17.31
C GLU A 44 2.15 22.47 -18.13
N ASP A 45 0.89 22.39 -17.72
CA ASP A 45 -0.15 21.55 -18.37
C ASP A 45 0.25 20.06 -18.43
N GLY A 46 0.77 19.55 -17.31
CA GLY A 46 1.17 18.14 -17.17
C GLY A 46 2.56 17.80 -17.71
N LYS A 47 3.31 18.78 -18.25
CA LYS A 47 4.64 18.55 -18.83
C LYS A 47 5.74 18.43 -17.78
N ARG A 48 5.50 18.90 -16.57
CA ARG A 48 6.48 18.88 -15.49
C ARG A 48 5.89 18.29 -14.22
N GLN A 49 6.51 17.24 -13.71
CA GLN A 49 6.20 16.67 -12.39
C GLN A 49 7.09 17.31 -11.33
N ILE A 50 6.46 17.79 -10.24
CA ILE A 50 7.15 18.29 -9.04
C ILE A 50 6.99 17.25 -7.93
N CYS A 51 8.12 16.83 -7.37
CA CYS A 51 8.18 15.83 -6.31
C CYS A 51 9.44 16.07 -5.45
N HIS A 52 9.28 16.77 -4.32
CA HIS A 52 10.38 17.07 -3.41
C HIS A 52 10.67 15.94 -2.40
N LYS A 53 9.74 14.97 -2.25
CA LYS A 53 9.85 13.78 -1.39
C LYS A 53 10.20 14.15 0.05
N PHE A 54 11.09 13.40 0.70
CA PHE A 54 11.59 13.66 2.06
C PHE A 54 12.20 15.06 2.26
N LYS A 55 12.51 15.80 1.20
CA LYS A 55 13.01 17.18 1.29
C LYS A 55 11.92 18.24 1.16
N ALA A 56 10.66 17.85 1.06
CA ALA A 56 9.57 18.77 0.76
C ALA A 56 9.41 19.85 1.83
N SER A 57 9.53 19.50 3.10
CA SER A 57 9.44 20.46 4.21
C SER A 57 10.47 21.61 4.11
N GLN A 58 11.65 21.35 3.52
CA GLN A 58 12.71 22.38 3.40
C GLN A 58 12.85 22.97 1.98
N LYS A 59 12.37 22.27 0.94
CA LYS A 59 12.63 22.64 -0.47
C LYS A 59 11.40 22.95 -1.29
N ASP A 60 10.23 22.49 -0.87
CA ASP A 60 9.00 22.74 -1.60
C ASP A 60 8.50 24.17 -1.33
N PRO A 61 8.31 25.02 -2.36
CA PRO A 61 7.85 26.41 -2.17
C PRO A 61 6.50 26.56 -1.46
N VAL A 62 5.68 25.49 -1.40
CA VAL A 62 4.40 25.53 -0.67
C VAL A 62 4.55 25.21 0.83
N ALA A 63 5.71 24.73 1.27
CA ALA A 63 5.96 24.43 2.68
C ALA A 63 5.80 25.69 3.54
N GLY A 64 5.07 25.56 4.66
CA GLY A 64 4.80 26.68 5.58
C GLY A 64 3.84 27.75 5.05
N THR A 65 3.20 27.53 3.90
CA THR A 65 2.18 28.44 3.34
C THR A 65 0.76 27.92 3.60
N ASP A 66 -0.26 28.68 3.21
CA ASP A 66 -1.66 28.25 3.21
C ASP A 66 -1.93 27.07 2.24
N LYS A 67 -0.99 26.78 1.34
CA LYS A 67 -1.01 25.66 0.41
C LYS A 67 -0.24 24.43 0.90
N ALA A 68 0.07 24.33 2.20
CA ALA A 68 0.81 23.21 2.76
C ALA A 68 0.14 21.84 2.51
N HIS A 69 -1.18 21.77 2.31
CA HIS A 69 -1.88 20.55 1.90
C HIS A 69 -1.47 20.06 0.49
N LEU A 70 -0.85 20.90 -0.32
CA LEU A 70 -0.31 20.55 -1.64
C LEU A 70 1.16 20.13 -1.61
N LEU A 71 1.76 19.97 -0.43
CA LEU A 71 3.16 19.61 -0.25
C LEU A 71 3.49 18.31 -1.01
N THR A 72 4.58 18.30 -1.77
CA THR A 72 4.98 17.13 -2.58
C THR A 72 5.81 16.13 -1.78
N SER A 73 5.22 15.69 -0.66
CA SER A 73 5.77 14.74 0.31
C SER A 73 4.98 13.42 0.28
N ALA A 74 5.25 12.53 1.24
CA ALA A 74 4.45 11.32 1.44
C ALA A 74 3.02 11.69 1.86
N TRP A 75 2.03 10.86 1.52
CA TRP A 75 0.65 11.03 1.96
C TRP A 75 0.50 10.98 3.49
N GLU A 76 1.37 10.21 4.14
CA GLU A 76 1.46 10.04 5.59
C GLU A 76 2.27 11.15 6.27
N ASP A 77 2.77 12.14 5.52
CA ASP A 77 3.44 13.29 6.09
C ASP A 77 2.52 14.05 7.05
N HIS A 78 3.02 14.34 8.25
CA HIS A 78 2.29 15.02 9.32
C HIS A 78 1.78 16.43 8.94
N THR A 79 2.31 17.01 7.86
CA THR A 79 1.86 18.27 7.26
C THR A 79 0.74 18.08 6.25
N VAL A 80 0.79 17.00 5.44
CA VAL A 80 -0.22 16.68 4.40
C VAL A 80 -1.52 16.23 5.04
N LYS A 81 -1.45 15.40 6.10
CA LYS A 81 -2.60 14.94 6.90
C LYS A 81 -3.72 14.27 6.08
N TRP A 82 -3.35 13.53 5.04
CA TRP A 82 -4.30 12.77 4.23
C TRP A 82 -3.77 11.34 4.05
N PRO A 83 -3.90 10.45 5.05
CA PRO A 83 -3.27 9.13 5.02
C PRO A 83 -3.81 8.30 3.86
N GLY A 84 -2.96 7.60 3.10
CA GLY A 84 -3.32 6.80 1.93
C GLY A 84 -4.44 5.78 2.21
N ALA A 85 -4.46 5.26 3.44
CA ALA A 85 -5.47 4.33 3.93
C ALA A 85 -6.91 4.86 3.81
N SER A 86 -7.10 6.18 3.87
CA SER A 86 -8.42 6.79 3.64
C SER A 86 -8.96 6.55 2.23
N THR A 87 -8.09 6.44 1.22
CA THR A 87 -8.48 6.30 -0.19
C THR A 87 -8.42 4.85 -0.65
N VAL A 88 -7.34 4.13 -0.34
CA VAL A 88 -7.08 2.79 -0.87
C VAL A 88 -7.05 1.70 0.20
N GLY A 89 -7.36 2.03 1.46
CA GLY A 89 -7.47 1.09 2.57
C GLY A 89 -6.13 0.63 3.18
N VAL A 90 -4.99 1.04 2.61
CA VAL A 90 -3.61 0.75 3.04
C VAL A 90 -2.71 1.95 2.71
N ASN A 91 -1.46 1.95 3.18
CA ASN A 91 -0.45 2.96 2.87
C ASN A 91 0.97 2.38 2.72
N GLY A 92 1.88 3.17 2.16
CA GLY A 92 3.29 2.81 1.98
C GLY A 92 4.17 2.92 3.23
N ALA A 93 3.63 3.33 4.40
CA ALA A 93 4.43 3.57 5.60
C ALA A 93 4.55 2.35 6.53
N HIS A 94 3.65 1.37 6.43
CA HIS A 94 3.60 0.21 7.35
C HIS A 94 4.12 -1.09 6.72
N GLY A 95 5.32 -1.03 6.14
CA GLY A 95 6.05 -2.16 5.56
C GLY A 95 5.95 -2.18 4.04
N MET A 96 6.88 -1.48 3.39
CA MET A 96 6.87 -1.22 1.95
C MET A 96 7.53 -2.30 1.11
N TYR A 97 8.56 -2.98 1.62
CA TYR A 97 9.42 -3.84 0.81
C TYR A 97 9.34 -5.31 1.23
N ALA A 98 9.41 -6.20 0.23
CA ALA A 98 9.49 -7.64 0.42
C ALA A 98 10.18 -8.33 -0.78
N SER A 99 10.90 -9.42 -0.54
CA SER A 99 11.50 -10.28 -1.57
C SER A 99 12.36 -9.54 -2.61
N TRP A 100 12.99 -8.43 -2.22
CA TRP A 100 13.87 -7.62 -3.08
C TRP A 100 15.15 -7.28 -2.30
N GLY A 101 16.32 -7.62 -2.82
CA GLY A 101 17.59 -7.35 -2.12
C GLY A 101 17.63 -7.93 -0.71
N GLY A 102 18.00 -7.09 0.26
CA GLY A 102 18.02 -7.43 1.69
C GLY A 102 16.64 -7.38 2.38
N PHE A 103 15.58 -7.01 1.66
CA PHE A 103 14.23 -6.91 2.23
C PHE A 103 13.55 -8.28 2.28
N ALA A 104 13.61 -8.92 3.44
CA ALA A 104 13.01 -10.23 3.69
C ALA A 104 13.30 -11.26 2.56
N PRO A 105 14.57 -11.53 2.23
CA PRO A 105 14.96 -12.30 1.03
C PRO A 105 14.41 -13.75 1.01
N ASN A 106 14.25 -14.34 2.20
CA ASN A 106 13.66 -15.67 2.39
C ASN A 106 12.23 -15.59 2.98
N GLY A 107 11.62 -14.40 2.95
CA GLY A 107 10.28 -14.16 3.46
C GLY A 107 9.18 -14.84 2.64
N GLN A 108 7.95 -14.64 3.08
CA GLN A 108 6.78 -15.16 2.40
C GLN A 108 6.58 -14.45 1.04
N LYS A 109 6.42 -15.23 -0.04
CA LYS A 109 6.34 -14.74 -1.42
C LYS A 109 4.90 -14.68 -1.96
N GLY A 110 3.94 -15.04 -1.13
CA GLY A 110 2.50 -14.98 -1.38
C GLY A 110 1.79 -14.36 -0.17
N MET A 111 0.47 -14.41 -0.10
CA MET A 111 -0.31 -13.83 1.01
C MET A 111 -1.05 -14.90 1.80
N THR A 112 -1.02 -14.80 3.13
CA THR A 112 -1.77 -15.70 4.03
C THR A 112 -3.21 -15.23 4.15
N VAL A 113 -4.18 -16.11 3.90
CA VAL A 113 -5.61 -15.81 3.93
C VAL A 113 -6.14 -15.81 5.37
N TYR A 114 -6.85 -14.74 5.76
CA TYR A 114 -7.49 -14.63 7.07
C TYR A 114 -9.02 -14.62 7.01
N ARG A 115 -9.61 -14.18 5.88
CA ARG A 115 -11.08 -14.10 5.71
C ARG A 115 -11.55 -14.89 4.48
N PRO A 116 -11.41 -16.22 4.46
CA PRO A 116 -11.67 -17.04 3.27
C PRO A 116 -13.14 -17.03 2.80
N THR A 117 -14.07 -16.64 3.68
CA THR A 117 -15.50 -16.52 3.35
C THR A 117 -15.85 -15.23 2.61
N HIS A 118 -14.91 -14.28 2.51
CA HIS A 118 -15.11 -13.04 1.77
C HIS A 118 -15.34 -13.34 0.28
N TRP A 119 -16.25 -12.61 -0.36
CA TRP A 119 -16.69 -12.86 -1.74
C TRP A 119 -15.55 -12.85 -2.76
N ALA A 120 -14.47 -12.10 -2.48
CA ALA A 120 -13.29 -12.05 -3.34
C ALA A 120 -12.61 -13.44 -3.49
N PHE A 121 -12.74 -14.32 -2.50
CA PHE A 121 -12.18 -15.67 -2.52
C PHE A 121 -13.16 -16.74 -3.01
N ALA A 122 -14.38 -16.37 -3.43
CA ALA A 122 -15.38 -17.33 -3.89
C ALA A 122 -14.84 -18.24 -5.03
N GLY A 123 -15.03 -19.55 -4.88
CA GLY A 123 -14.59 -20.53 -5.89
C GLY A 123 -13.07 -20.68 -6.05
N THR A 124 -12.27 -20.13 -5.12
CA THR A 124 -10.82 -20.39 -5.07
C THR A 124 -10.48 -21.71 -4.37
N GLY A 125 -11.30 -22.12 -3.38
CA GLY A 125 -10.98 -23.22 -2.49
C GLY A 125 -9.94 -22.88 -1.42
N LEU A 126 -9.59 -21.60 -1.24
CA LEU A 126 -8.70 -21.13 -0.18
C LEU A 126 -9.41 -21.17 1.18
N HIS A 127 -8.68 -21.58 2.21
CA HIS A 127 -9.12 -21.64 3.60
C HIS A 127 -8.30 -20.68 4.46
N TYR A 128 -8.70 -20.56 5.73
CA TYR A 128 -7.94 -19.80 6.71
C TYR A 128 -6.51 -20.36 6.82
N ALA A 129 -5.52 -19.46 6.85
CA ALA A 129 -4.09 -19.73 6.86
C ALA A 129 -3.50 -20.35 5.56
N ASP A 130 -4.29 -20.59 4.51
CA ASP A 130 -3.72 -20.94 3.21
C ASP A 130 -2.91 -19.77 2.64
N ILE A 131 -1.86 -20.09 1.90
CA ILE A 131 -1.02 -19.11 1.20
C ILE A 131 -1.27 -19.21 -0.29
N PHE A 132 -1.49 -18.08 -0.96
CA PHE A 132 -1.66 -18.03 -2.42
C PHE A 132 -0.63 -17.13 -3.11
N GLY A 133 -0.34 -17.44 -4.37
CA GLY A 133 0.58 -16.70 -5.23
C GLY A 133 2.07 -16.77 -4.85
N ASP A 134 2.43 -17.59 -3.86
CA ASP A 134 3.81 -17.80 -3.40
C ASP A 134 4.72 -18.35 -4.49
N LYS A 135 4.24 -19.29 -5.31
CA LYS A 135 4.99 -19.88 -6.42
C LYS A 135 5.25 -18.89 -7.55
N GLN A 136 4.42 -17.84 -7.64
CA GLN A 136 4.50 -16.80 -8.65
C GLN A 136 5.11 -15.52 -8.11
N HIS A 137 5.46 -15.51 -6.81
CA HIS A 137 6.09 -14.41 -6.10
C HIS A 137 5.26 -13.13 -6.17
N ILE A 138 3.94 -13.24 -5.95
CA ILE A 138 3.06 -12.06 -6.01
C ILE A 138 3.29 -11.10 -4.86
N PHE A 139 3.93 -11.54 -3.76
CA PHE A 139 4.28 -10.68 -2.62
C PHE A 139 5.77 -10.35 -2.69
N ALA A 140 6.10 -9.32 -3.47
CA ALA A 140 7.47 -8.94 -3.73
C ALA A 140 7.56 -7.48 -4.22
N TYR A 141 8.80 -7.00 -4.27
CA TYR A 141 9.20 -5.65 -4.63
C TYR A 141 8.63 -4.62 -3.67
N GLU A 142 7.39 -4.17 -3.90
CA GLU A 142 6.71 -3.23 -3.03
C GLU A 142 5.27 -3.65 -2.71
N VAL A 143 4.86 -3.37 -1.48
CA VAL A 143 3.57 -3.73 -0.88
C VAL A 143 3.07 -2.59 0.02
N ASP A 144 1.76 -2.51 0.25
CA ASP A 144 1.16 -1.50 1.14
C ASP A 144 0.50 -2.15 2.36
N GLY A 145 0.56 -1.48 3.51
CA GLY A 145 0.15 -2.00 4.81
C GLY A 145 -0.64 -1.02 5.67
N LEU A 146 -0.86 -1.42 6.92
CA LEU A 146 -1.39 -0.61 8.01
C LEU A 146 -0.72 -1.04 9.32
N ASP A 147 -0.84 -0.21 10.35
CA ASP A 147 -0.72 -0.72 11.72
C ASP A 147 -1.93 -1.61 12.04
N TYR A 148 -1.71 -2.73 12.73
CA TYR A 148 -2.72 -3.75 12.95
C TYR A 148 -2.50 -4.55 14.23
N THR A 149 -3.57 -5.16 14.72
CA THR A 149 -3.56 -6.07 15.85
C THR A 149 -4.33 -7.33 15.55
N PHE A 150 -4.09 -8.40 16.32
CA PHE A 150 -4.84 -9.63 16.23
C PHE A 150 -5.90 -9.70 17.33
N ARG A 151 -7.12 -10.09 16.95
CA ARG A 151 -8.18 -10.46 17.89
C ARG A 151 -8.75 -11.81 17.48
N HIS A 152 -8.64 -12.80 18.37
CA HIS A 152 -9.13 -14.17 18.14
C HIS A 152 -8.63 -14.78 16.81
N GLY A 153 -7.35 -14.55 16.46
CA GLY A 153 -6.74 -15.10 15.25
C GLY A 153 -6.99 -14.32 13.96
N LEU A 154 -7.78 -13.23 13.99
CA LEU A 154 -7.99 -12.39 12.82
C LEU A 154 -7.26 -11.05 12.95
N PRO A 155 -6.66 -10.53 11.85
CA PRO A 155 -6.06 -9.21 11.83
C PRO A 155 -7.15 -8.13 11.70
N TYR A 156 -6.92 -7.03 12.41
CA TYR A 156 -7.73 -5.82 12.39
C TYR A 156 -6.82 -4.60 12.36
N PRO A 157 -7.15 -3.58 11.57
CA PRO A 157 -6.43 -2.31 11.64
C PRO A 157 -6.46 -1.73 13.06
N VAL A 158 -5.37 -1.08 13.46
CA VAL A 158 -5.38 -0.16 14.59
C VAL A 158 -6.11 1.12 14.14
N GLU A 159 -7.00 1.63 14.99
CA GLU A 159 -7.75 2.85 14.68
C GLU A 159 -6.82 4.07 14.62
N VAL A 160 -6.92 4.83 13.53
CA VAL A 160 -6.18 6.06 13.29
C VAL A 160 -7.13 7.09 12.70
N GLU A 161 -6.95 8.37 13.05
CA GLU A 161 -7.76 9.46 12.51
C GLU A 161 -7.73 9.49 10.96
N GLY A 162 -8.89 9.66 10.34
CA GLY A 162 -9.04 9.69 8.88
C GLY A 162 -9.09 8.32 8.20
N GLN A 163 -8.80 7.23 8.91
CA GLN A 163 -8.92 5.87 8.37
C GLN A 163 -10.37 5.34 8.50
N PRO A 164 -10.97 4.81 7.42
CA PRO A 164 -12.28 4.19 7.48
C PRO A 164 -12.31 2.99 8.45
N ASP A 165 -13.36 2.90 9.26
CA ASP A 165 -13.62 1.79 10.19
C ASP A 165 -14.06 0.50 9.46
N THR A 166 -14.46 0.61 8.19
CA THR A 166 -14.91 -0.51 7.35
C THR A 166 -13.79 -1.31 6.69
N ILE A 167 -12.51 -1.00 6.97
CA ILE A 167 -11.38 -1.75 6.40
C ILE A 167 -11.33 -3.16 6.97
N GLU A 168 -11.44 -4.15 6.07
CA GLU A 168 -11.25 -5.56 6.34
C GLU A 168 -9.93 -6.05 5.74
N ILE A 169 -9.03 -6.54 6.60
CA ILE A 169 -7.81 -7.24 6.17
C ILE A 169 -8.19 -8.67 5.76
N LEU A 170 -8.03 -8.97 4.48
CA LEU A 170 -8.45 -10.24 3.86
C LEU A 170 -7.32 -11.27 3.84
N ALA A 171 -6.13 -10.82 3.45
CA ALA A 171 -4.90 -11.62 3.40
C ALA A 171 -3.69 -10.71 3.62
N MET A 172 -2.60 -11.23 4.18
CA MET A 172 -1.40 -10.42 4.42
C MET A 172 -0.13 -11.25 4.57
N SER A 173 1.02 -10.60 4.47
CA SER A 173 2.34 -11.16 4.77
C SER A 173 3.26 -10.11 5.39
N PRO A 174 4.24 -10.50 6.24
CA PRO A 174 5.21 -9.57 6.80
C PRO A 174 6.05 -8.88 5.72
N ALA A 175 6.34 -7.61 5.94
CA ALA A 175 7.16 -6.75 5.08
C ALA A 175 8.06 -5.87 5.96
N VAL A 176 9.01 -5.19 5.34
CA VAL A 176 10.01 -4.36 6.03
C VAL A 176 10.18 -3.03 5.32
N LEU A 177 10.68 -2.04 6.05
CA LEU A 177 10.99 -0.71 5.51
C LEU A 177 12.49 -0.45 5.39
N ALA A 178 13.33 -1.29 6.01
CA ALA A 178 14.79 -1.25 5.91
C ALA A 178 15.35 -2.62 5.50
N GLU A 179 16.38 -2.63 4.65
CA GLU A 179 17.07 -3.86 4.28
C GLU A 179 17.75 -4.49 5.49
N ASP A 180 17.79 -5.82 5.50
CA ASP A 180 18.75 -6.53 6.33
C ASP A 180 20.14 -6.44 5.67
N GLU A 181 21.16 -6.13 6.47
CA GLU A 181 22.52 -5.86 6.00
C GLU A 181 23.54 -6.85 6.61
N PRO A 182 23.47 -8.16 6.28
CA PRO A 182 24.39 -9.14 6.80
C PRO A 182 25.84 -8.88 6.36
N GLU A 183 26.77 -9.04 7.29
CA GLU A 183 28.19 -8.89 7.00
C GLU A 183 28.70 -10.08 6.16
N GLY A 184 29.41 -9.80 5.06
CA GLY A 184 30.05 -10.83 4.24
C GLY A 184 30.14 -10.50 2.75
N GLU A 185 30.89 -11.31 2.02
CA GLU A 185 30.96 -11.22 0.56
C GLU A 185 29.68 -11.78 -0.09
N GLY A 186 29.24 -11.17 -1.20
CA GLY A 186 28.12 -11.67 -2.01
C GLY A 186 26.76 -11.01 -1.73
N PHE A 187 26.65 -10.14 -0.73
CA PHE A 187 25.43 -9.36 -0.50
C PHE A 187 25.40 -8.08 -1.36
N ARG A 188 24.24 -7.79 -1.95
CA ARG A 188 23.97 -6.55 -2.70
C ARG A 188 22.82 -5.81 -2.03
N TYR A 189 23.07 -4.57 -1.66
CA TYR A 189 22.11 -3.65 -1.05
C TYR A 189 21.63 -2.64 -2.09
N TYR A 190 20.35 -2.29 -2.03
CA TYR A 190 19.73 -1.33 -2.93
C TYR A 190 19.57 0.02 -2.23
N VAL A 191 18.49 0.19 -1.47
CA VAL A 191 18.16 1.45 -0.79
C VAL A 191 18.53 1.45 0.70
N ARG A 192 18.96 0.30 1.27
CA ARG A 192 19.33 0.18 2.68
C ARG A 192 18.21 0.67 3.60
N GLY A 193 18.46 1.73 4.37
CA GLY A 193 17.50 2.40 5.25
C GLY A 193 17.09 3.81 4.79
N SER A 194 17.40 4.25 3.56
CA SER A 194 17.15 5.64 3.17
C SER A 194 15.67 6.00 3.19
N ASP A 195 14.80 5.12 2.68
CA ASP A 195 13.36 5.35 2.70
C ASP A 195 12.78 5.18 4.09
N HIS A 196 13.38 4.32 4.92
CA HIS A 196 13.00 4.17 6.34
C HIS A 196 13.22 5.46 7.13
N GLU A 197 14.41 6.05 7.08
CA GLU A 197 14.71 7.30 7.80
C GLU A 197 13.84 8.45 7.30
N GLY A 198 13.72 8.60 5.98
CA GLY A 198 12.89 9.64 5.38
C GLY A 198 11.41 9.50 5.73
N LEU A 199 10.87 8.28 5.74
CA LEU A 199 9.47 8.05 6.13
C LEU A 199 9.23 8.31 7.60
N VAL A 200 10.16 7.92 8.48
CA VAL A 200 10.07 8.27 9.90
C VAL A 200 10.01 9.79 10.05
N GLU A 201 10.93 10.54 9.43
CA GLU A 201 10.90 12.01 9.48
C GLU A 201 9.58 12.60 8.94
N CYS A 202 9.06 12.10 7.81
CA CYS A 202 7.77 12.56 7.27
C CYS A 202 6.61 12.30 8.25
N VAL A 203 6.54 11.10 8.84
CA VAL A 203 5.40 10.68 9.65
C VAL A 203 5.44 11.27 11.07
N THR A 204 6.63 11.39 11.67
CA THR A 204 6.79 11.82 13.08
C THR A 204 7.29 13.26 13.22
N GLY A 205 7.90 13.82 12.17
CA GLY A 205 8.59 15.11 12.19
C GLY A 205 10.06 15.04 12.62
N GLU A 206 10.54 13.89 13.09
CA GLU A 206 11.93 13.71 13.53
C GLU A 206 12.41 12.25 13.46
N VAL A 207 13.69 12.04 13.14
CA VAL A 207 14.30 10.71 13.16
C VAL A 207 14.79 10.37 14.56
N THR A 208 14.09 9.48 15.24
CA THR A 208 14.46 8.96 16.57
C THR A 208 14.69 7.45 16.54
N PRO A 209 15.50 6.90 17.46
CA PRO A 209 15.66 5.44 17.59
C PRO A 209 14.33 4.70 17.78
N GLU A 210 13.40 5.30 18.54
CA GLU A 210 12.06 4.75 18.77
C GLU A 210 11.21 4.75 17.51
N GLY A 211 11.26 5.84 16.72
CA GLY A 211 10.59 5.93 15.42
C GLY A 211 11.13 4.89 14.43
N LEU A 212 12.45 4.78 14.33
CA LEU A 212 13.09 3.77 13.49
C LEU A 212 12.74 2.35 13.93
N ALA A 213 12.69 2.07 15.23
CA ALA A 213 12.26 0.76 15.71
C ALA A 213 10.78 0.46 15.36
N LYS A 214 9.91 1.48 15.45
CA LYS A 214 8.48 1.37 15.18
C LYS A 214 8.17 1.08 13.71
N TYR A 215 8.82 1.76 12.77
CA TYR A 215 8.50 1.68 11.33
C TYR A 215 9.35 0.68 10.55
N LYS A 216 10.36 0.05 11.18
CA LYS A 216 11.21 -0.95 10.51
C LYS A 216 10.42 -2.16 10.01
N TYR A 217 9.46 -2.64 10.81
CA TYR A 217 8.69 -3.85 10.54
C TYR A 217 7.24 -3.52 10.24
N GLY A 218 6.65 -4.24 9.29
CA GLY A 218 5.26 -4.06 8.91
C GLY A 218 4.74 -5.26 8.12
N SER A 219 3.82 -5.00 7.20
CA SER A 219 3.18 -6.04 6.39
C SER A 219 2.50 -5.45 5.17
N GLY A 220 2.46 -6.22 4.09
CA GLY A 220 1.58 -5.93 2.96
C GLY A 220 0.24 -6.63 3.13
N MET A 221 -0.86 -5.95 2.80
CA MET A 221 -2.22 -6.41 3.12
C MET A 221 -3.20 -6.27 1.94
N MET A 222 -3.82 -7.38 1.53
CA MET A 222 -5.01 -7.32 0.69
C MET A 222 -6.18 -6.89 1.56
N VAL A 223 -6.83 -5.78 1.20
CA VAL A 223 -7.92 -5.18 1.97
C VAL A 223 -9.16 -4.93 1.12
N HIS A 224 -10.31 -4.95 1.78
CA HIS A 224 -11.59 -4.48 1.26
C HIS A 224 -12.15 -3.41 2.20
N MET A 225 -12.77 -2.36 1.66
CA MET A 225 -13.48 -1.37 2.47
C MET A 225 -14.65 -0.77 1.68
N THR A 226 -15.61 -0.23 2.41
CA THR A 226 -16.65 0.62 1.83
C THR A 226 -16.29 2.09 2.01
N ARG A 227 -16.65 2.94 1.05
CA ARG A 227 -16.52 4.39 1.18
C ARG A 227 -17.69 5.10 0.52
N GLY A 228 -18.45 5.85 1.30
CA GLY A 228 -19.71 6.45 0.85
C GLY A 228 -20.65 5.37 0.32
N LYS A 229 -21.04 5.45 -0.96
CA LYS A 229 -21.90 4.46 -1.61
C LYS A 229 -21.12 3.38 -2.39
N GLY A 230 -19.80 3.45 -2.41
CA GLY A 230 -18.93 2.58 -3.20
C GLY A 230 -18.09 1.63 -2.36
N GLU A 231 -17.27 0.85 -3.07
CA GLU A 231 -16.39 -0.19 -2.53
C GLU A 231 -14.97 -0.01 -3.11
N VAL A 232 -13.97 -0.26 -2.27
CA VAL A 232 -12.55 -0.30 -2.66
C VAL A 232 -11.99 -1.66 -2.29
N LEU A 233 -11.29 -2.29 -3.23
CA LEU A 233 -10.52 -3.49 -2.95
C LEU A 233 -9.11 -3.33 -3.49
N THR A 234 -8.14 -3.48 -2.60
CA THR A 234 -6.72 -3.28 -2.88
C THR A 234 -5.97 -4.57 -2.60
N ALA A 235 -5.26 -5.08 -3.61
CA ALA A 235 -4.36 -6.23 -3.46
C ALA A 235 -3.06 -5.88 -2.73
N ALA A 236 -2.67 -4.61 -2.77
CA ALA A 236 -1.52 -4.04 -2.06
C ALA A 236 -0.19 -4.72 -2.37
N THR A 237 0.01 -5.08 -3.64
CA THR A 237 1.33 -5.51 -4.13
C THR A 237 1.54 -5.13 -5.58
N CYS A 238 2.74 -4.65 -5.92
CA CYS A 238 3.15 -4.35 -7.29
C CYS A 238 3.16 -5.62 -8.17
N GLU A 239 3.43 -6.78 -7.57
CA GLU A 239 3.67 -8.03 -8.29
C GLU A 239 2.41 -8.88 -8.49
N TRP A 240 1.21 -8.32 -8.24
CA TRP A 240 -0.06 -9.00 -8.55
C TRP A 240 -0.13 -9.44 -10.02
N VAL A 241 0.39 -8.60 -10.91
CA VAL A 241 0.47 -8.88 -12.36
C VAL A 241 1.28 -10.15 -12.66
N MET A 242 2.23 -10.53 -11.80
CA MET A 242 3.01 -11.75 -11.99
C MET A 242 2.18 -13.00 -11.73
N GLY A 243 1.25 -12.96 -10.76
CA GLY A 243 0.29 -14.05 -10.57
C GLY A 243 -0.58 -14.25 -11.82
N LEU A 244 -1.04 -13.17 -12.44
CA LEU A 244 -1.80 -13.24 -13.70
C LEU A 244 -0.95 -13.79 -14.85
N LYS A 245 0.25 -13.23 -15.05
CA LYS A 245 1.17 -13.57 -16.14
C LYS A 245 1.67 -15.02 -16.06
N ARG A 246 1.94 -15.50 -14.85
CA ARG A 246 2.46 -16.85 -14.58
C ARG A 246 1.36 -17.90 -14.34
N GLY A 247 0.09 -17.51 -14.49
CA GLY A 247 -1.03 -18.44 -14.43
C GLY A 247 -1.36 -18.95 -13.02
N ASP A 248 -1.18 -18.14 -11.98
CA ASP A 248 -1.63 -18.50 -10.64
C ASP A 248 -3.17 -18.61 -10.61
N PRO A 249 -3.74 -19.79 -10.30
CA PRO A 249 -5.18 -20.00 -10.36
C PRO A 249 -5.94 -19.14 -9.33
N PHE A 250 -5.32 -18.86 -8.18
CA PHE A 250 -5.94 -18.06 -7.13
C PHE A 250 -5.99 -16.59 -7.49
N THR A 251 -4.85 -15.98 -7.87
CA THR A 251 -4.78 -14.59 -8.35
C THR A 251 -5.73 -14.36 -9.51
N GLN A 252 -5.80 -15.28 -10.49
CA GLN A 252 -6.73 -15.17 -11.61
C GLN A 252 -8.20 -15.23 -11.18
N ARG A 253 -8.56 -16.16 -10.30
CA ARG A 253 -9.93 -16.29 -9.79
C ARG A 253 -10.34 -15.08 -8.94
N ILE A 254 -9.47 -14.65 -8.02
CA ILE A 254 -9.69 -13.49 -7.16
C ILE A 254 -9.89 -12.24 -8.02
N THR A 255 -8.98 -11.98 -8.98
CA THR A 255 -9.10 -10.85 -9.92
C THR A 255 -10.44 -10.88 -10.66
N ARG A 256 -10.85 -12.05 -11.15
CA ARG A 256 -12.13 -12.21 -11.84
C ARG A 256 -13.31 -11.91 -10.92
N ASN A 257 -13.33 -12.45 -9.70
CA ASN A 257 -14.40 -12.19 -8.73
C ASN A 257 -14.56 -10.69 -8.45
N ILE A 258 -13.45 -9.98 -8.30
CA ILE A 258 -13.41 -8.52 -8.08
C ILE A 258 -13.99 -7.78 -9.27
N LEU A 259 -13.48 -8.05 -10.47
CA LEU A 259 -13.95 -7.35 -11.66
C LEU A 259 -15.40 -7.68 -11.99
N ASP A 260 -15.83 -8.93 -11.87
CA ASP A 260 -17.21 -9.35 -12.11
C ASP A 260 -18.17 -8.64 -11.15
N ARG A 261 -17.84 -8.58 -9.85
CA ARG A 261 -18.66 -7.84 -8.87
C ARG A 261 -18.67 -6.34 -9.15
N PHE A 262 -17.50 -5.74 -9.37
CA PHE A 262 -17.40 -4.28 -9.50
C PHE A 262 -17.91 -3.73 -10.83
N THR A 263 -18.15 -4.60 -11.82
CA THR A 263 -18.72 -4.23 -13.13
C THR A 263 -20.14 -4.75 -13.35
N ALA A 264 -20.68 -5.54 -12.42
CA ALA A 264 -22.09 -5.90 -12.42
C ALA A 264 -22.96 -4.63 -12.35
N ARG A 265 -24.00 -4.59 -13.20
CA ARG A 265 -24.95 -3.47 -13.30
C ARG A 265 -26.08 -3.60 -12.29
#